data_AF-A0A7X5RD37-F1
#
_entry.id   AF-A0A7X5RD37-F1
#
_cell.length_a   1.000
_cell.length_b   1.000
_cell.length_c   1.000
_cell.angle_alpha   90.00
_cell.angle_beta   90.00
_cell.angle_gamma   90.00
#
_symmetry.space_group_name_H-M   'P 1'
#
loop_
_entity.id
_entity.type
_entity.pdbx_description
1 polymer ?
#
loop_
_entity_poly.entity_id
_entity_poly.type
_entity_poly.pdbx_seq_one_letter_code
_entity_poly.pdbx_strand_id
1 'polypeptide(L)'
;MGMNYAEGTFSLLEVRKEYKDLKFVNEKIDKNINPVQRLEIHNSIFEDMGFRETKIANCDFSHNTFINCYFKKTEFWNVDFTGSRFINCNFDGAKIQHSDFIYCKFCGCFIEYEIMLNNLPNEYNLREKLCRNLSLESLNAGYDRDYKKYFYEMKNAGEIDNFETFRLNPKSYYKQKTISEKIMAFFAYCFSKQHFTSF
;
A
#
# COMPACT_ATOMS: atom_id res chain seq x y z
N MET A 1 -1.39 -11.81 -23.44
CA MET A 1 -0.22 -11.13 -24.04
C MET A 1 0.69 -10.75 -22.89
N GLY A 2 1.77 -11.49 -22.66
CA GLY A 2 2.72 -11.13 -21.60
C GLY A 2 3.41 -9.84 -22.01
N MET A 3 3.41 -8.83 -21.13
CA MET A 3 4.27 -7.67 -21.31
C MET A 3 5.72 -8.16 -21.32
N ASN A 4 6.49 -7.79 -22.34
CA ASN A 4 7.89 -8.19 -22.49
C ASN A 4 8.75 -7.14 -21.80
N TYR A 5 9.24 -7.46 -20.60
CA TYR A 5 10.08 -6.56 -19.81
C TYR A 5 11.54 -6.73 -20.20
N ALA A 6 12.28 -5.63 -20.36
CA ALA A 6 13.72 -5.71 -20.57
C ALA A 6 14.44 -5.98 -19.24
N GLU A 7 15.47 -6.83 -19.25
CA GLU A 7 16.29 -7.03 -18.06
C GLU A 7 17.05 -5.75 -17.72
N GLY A 8 16.99 -5.35 -16.45
CA GLY A 8 17.71 -4.20 -15.92
C GLY A 8 18.64 -4.61 -14.79
N THR A 9 19.73 -3.88 -14.60
CA THR A 9 20.60 -4.02 -13.43
C THR A 9 20.37 -2.84 -12.48
N PHE A 10 19.69 -3.10 -11.37
CA PHE A 10 19.23 -2.11 -10.42
C PHE A 10 20.37 -1.31 -9.79
N SER A 11 21.47 -2.00 -9.46
CA SER A 11 22.66 -1.38 -8.88
C SER A 11 23.39 -0.38 -9.79
N LEU A 12 23.11 -0.40 -11.10
CA LEU A 12 23.69 0.50 -12.10
C LEU A 12 22.77 1.68 -12.47
N LEU A 13 21.62 1.82 -11.82
CA LEU A 13 20.70 2.91 -12.12
C LEU A 13 21.27 4.27 -11.69
N GLU A 14 21.01 5.25 -12.54
CA GLU A 14 21.39 6.64 -12.34
C GLU A 14 20.26 7.37 -11.61
N VAL A 15 20.62 8.18 -10.63
CA VAL A 15 19.70 9.00 -9.86
C VAL A 15 19.09 10.11 -10.74
N ARG A 16 17.81 10.44 -10.53
CA ARG A 16 17.00 11.43 -11.31
C ARG A 16 16.78 11.02 -12.76
N LYS A 17 16.74 9.72 -13.01
CA LYS A 17 16.39 9.16 -14.31
C LYS A 17 15.16 8.29 -14.17
N GLU A 18 14.33 8.38 -15.20
CA GLU A 18 13.11 7.61 -15.35
C GLU A 18 13.41 6.27 -16.03
N TYR A 19 12.83 5.21 -15.48
CA TYR A 19 12.94 3.84 -15.97
C TYR A 19 11.56 3.21 -16.08
N LYS A 20 11.30 2.49 -17.17
CA LYS A 20 10.00 1.86 -17.43
C LYS A 20 10.17 0.50 -18.08
N ASP A 21 9.20 -0.38 -17.85
CA ASP A 21 9.10 -1.70 -18.50
C ASP A 21 10.35 -2.57 -18.31
N LEU A 22 10.96 -2.49 -17.11
CA LEU A 22 12.13 -3.26 -16.73
C LEU A 22 11.77 -4.43 -15.81
N LYS A 23 12.63 -5.45 -15.81
CA LYS A 23 12.61 -6.56 -14.87
C LYS A 23 13.98 -6.64 -14.17
N PHE A 24 13.96 -6.46 -12.86
CA PHE A 24 15.11 -6.59 -11.97
C PHE A 24 15.00 -7.90 -11.19
N VAL A 25 16.08 -8.69 -11.19
CA VAL A 25 16.04 -10.07 -10.69
C VAL A 25 17.28 -10.40 -9.88
N ASN A 26 17.11 -11.04 -8.73
CA ASN A 26 18.18 -11.66 -7.94
C ASN A 26 19.32 -10.71 -7.48
N GLU A 27 19.08 -9.40 -7.41
CA GLU A 27 20.07 -8.46 -6.88
C GLU A 27 19.88 -8.26 -5.37
N LYS A 28 21.02 -8.22 -4.65
CA LYS A 28 21.07 -7.88 -3.23
C LYS A 28 21.64 -6.48 -3.07
N ILE A 29 20.76 -5.55 -2.75
CA ILE A 29 21.08 -4.18 -2.43
C ILE A 29 21.34 -4.10 -0.92
N ASP A 30 22.53 -3.61 -0.56
CA ASP A 30 22.92 -3.35 0.82
C ASP A 30 23.24 -1.85 1.00
N LYS A 31 23.52 -1.46 2.24
CA LYS A 31 23.84 -0.07 2.62
C LYS A 31 25.08 0.53 1.93
N ASN A 32 25.95 -0.30 1.33
CA ASN A 32 27.19 0.13 0.69
C ASN A 32 26.99 0.40 -0.81
N ILE A 33 25.89 -0.09 -1.38
CA ILE A 33 25.45 0.25 -2.73
C ILE A 33 24.86 1.67 -2.71
N ASN A 34 25.01 2.41 -3.82
CA ASN A 34 24.52 3.77 -3.97
C ASN A 34 23.15 3.96 -3.28
N PRO A 35 22.95 5.05 -2.51
CA PRO A 35 21.69 5.27 -1.81
C PRO A 35 20.55 5.19 -2.82
N VAL A 36 19.55 4.36 -2.54
CA VAL A 36 18.38 4.16 -3.40
C VAL A 36 17.49 5.40 -3.24
N GLN A 37 17.86 6.46 -3.95
CA GLN A 37 17.26 7.76 -3.76
C GLN A 37 16.94 8.43 -5.10
N ARG A 38 15.80 9.12 -5.18
CA ARG A 38 15.43 9.90 -6.38
C ARG A 38 15.46 9.06 -7.65
N LEU A 39 14.97 7.83 -7.56
CA LEU A 39 14.74 6.95 -8.69
C LEU A 39 13.26 7.01 -9.06
N GLU A 40 12.99 7.07 -10.36
CA GLU A 40 11.64 7.02 -10.92
C GLU A 40 11.57 5.75 -11.76
N ILE A 41 10.86 4.74 -11.27
CA ILE A 41 10.74 3.44 -11.91
C ILE A 41 9.25 3.10 -11.95
N HIS A 42 8.72 2.85 -13.14
CA HIS A 42 7.29 2.56 -13.30
C HIS A 42 7.08 1.33 -14.18
N ASN A 43 5.91 0.72 -14.07
CA ASN A 43 5.50 -0.42 -14.89
C ASN A 43 6.61 -1.47 -14.99
N SER A 44 7.25 -1.81 -13.88
CA SER A 44 8.42 -2.69 -13.83
C SER A 44 8.20 -3.82 -12.83
N ILE A 45 9.01 -4.87 -12.95
CA ILE A 45 8.99 -6.05 -12.07
C ILE A 45 10.29 -6.07 -11.26
N PHE A 46 10.13 -6.29 -9.96
CA PHE A 46 11.20 -6.60 -9.02
C PHE A 46 10.96 -8.02 -8.53
N GLU A 47 11.83 -8.97 -8.87
CA GLU A 47 11.67 -10.37 -8.51
C GLU A 47 12.90 -10.85 -7.73
N ASP A 48 12.68 -11.46 -6.57
CA ASP A 48 13.75 -11.98 -5.70
C ASP A 48 14.81 -10.91 -5.32
N MET A 49 14.39 -9.65 -5.24
CA MET A 49 15.26 -8.53 -4.90
C MET A 49 15.46 -8.43 -3.38
N GLY A 50 16.69 -8.23 -2.94
CA GLY A 50 17.04 -8.00 -1.53
C GLY A 50 17.35 -6.53 -1.25
N PHE A 51 16.72 -5.94 -0.24
CA PHE A 51 16.93 -4.55 0.21
C PHE A 51 17.22 -4.48 1.71
N ARG A 52 17.81 -5.53 2.28
CA ARG A 52 17.99 -5.65 3.73
C ARG A 52 18.82 -4.48 4.29
N GLU A 53 18.30 -3.83 5.34
CA GLU A 53 18.97 -2.73 6.05
C GLU A 53 19.37 -1.55 5.12
N THR A 54 18.65 -1.36 4.02
CA THR A 54 18.86 -0.24 3.09
C THR A 54 17.96 0.96 3.42
N LYS A 55 18.31 2.12 2.87
CA LYS A 55 17.47 3.32 2.89
C LYS A 55 16.98 3.61 1.47
N ILE A 56 15.67 3.72 1.31
CA ILE A 56 14.99 4.05 0.06
C ILE A 56 14.26 5.37 0.27
N ALA A 57 14.66 6.42 -0.47
CA ALA A 57 14.19 7.78 -0.17
C ALA A 57 13.90 8.64 -1.40
N ASN A 58 12.75 9.32 -1.42
CA ASN A 58 12.34 10.20 -2.53
C ASN A 58 12.26 9.46 -3.87
N CYS A 59 11.73 8.24 -3.87
CA CYS A 59 11.59 7.46 -5.11
C CYS A 59 10.13 7.43 -5.54
N ASP A 60 9.89 7.43 -6.84
CA ASP A 60 8.61 7.05 -7.41
C ASP A 60 8.73 5.62 -7.92
N PHE A 61 8.07 4.70 -7.21
CA PHE A 61 7.95 3.30 -7.55
C PHE A 61 6.50 2.93 -7.84
N SER A 62 5.71 3.85 -8.40
CA SER A 62 4.32 3.61 -8.80
C SER A 62 4.20 2.55 -9.90
N HIS A 63 3.06 1.85 -9.89
CA HIS A 63 2.68 0.85 -10.89
C HIS A 63 3.66 -0.32 -11.08
N ASN A 64 4.45 -0.64 -10.06
CA ASN A 64 5.40 -1.77 -10.11
C ASN A 64 4.82 -3.04 -9.49
N THR A 65 5.44 -4.17 -9.80
CA THR A 65 5.17 -5.45 -9.13
C THR A 65 6.42 -5.96 -8.45
N PHE A 66 6.34 -6.15 -7.14
CA PHE A 66 7.39 -6.73 -6.28
C PHE A 66 7.01 -8.17 -5.94
N ILE A 67 7.88 -9.13 -6.23
CA ILE A 67 7.66 -10.57 -6.07
C ILE A 67 8.82 -11.13 -5.26
N ASN A 68 8.52 -11.78 -4.14
CA ASN A 68 9.51 -12.40 -3.26
C ASN A 68 10.62 -11.44 -2.79
N CYS A 69 10.33 -10.14 -2.70
CA CYS A 69 11.33 -9.15 -2.31
C CYS A 69 11.53 -9.10 -0.79
N TYR A 70 12.77 -8.86 -0.36
CA TYR A 70 13.16 -8.81 1.05
C TYR A 70 13.46 -7.38 1.49
N PHE A 71 12.52 -6.75 2.17
CA PHE A 71 12.62 -5.39 2.74
C PHE A 71 12.89 -5.39 4.26
N LYS A 72 13.59 -6.43 4.75
CA LYS A 72 13.87 -6.58 6.18
C LYS A 72 14.71 -5.42 6.69
N LYS A 73 14.20 -4.71 7.70
CA LYS A 73 14.83 -3.51 8.30
C LYS A 73 15.12 -2.39 7.28
N THR A 74 14.42 -2.36 6.16
CA THR A 74 14.51 -1.27 5.17
C THR A 74 13.81 -0.03 5.71
N GLU A 75 14.41 1.15 5.49
CA GLU A 75 13.78 2.44 5.80
C GLU A 75 13.28 3.07 4.51
N PHE A 76 11.97 3.25 4.39
CA PHE A 76 11.31 3.97 3.31
C PHE A 76 10.92 5.37 3.78
N TRP A 77 11.35 6.39 3.05
CA TRP A 77 11.02 7.78 3.35
C TRP A 77 10.61 8.52 2.08
N ASN A 78 9.39 9.05 2.03
CA ASN A 78 8.89 9.77 0.86
C ASN A 78 8.95 8.91 -0.42
N VAL A 79 8.30 7.74 -0.40
CA VAL A 79 8.27 6.83 -1.55
C VAL A 79 6.84 6.65 -2.04
N ASP A 80 6.62 6.87 -3.33
CA ASP A 80 5.33 6.60 -3.95
C ASP A 80 5.26 5.15 -4.44
N PHE A 81 4.33 4.36 -3.90
CA PHE A 81 4.03 3.00 -4.36
C PHE A 81 2.68 2.92 -5.08
N THR A 82 2.07 4.04 -5.46
CA THR A 82 0.72 4.09 -6.01
C THR A 82 0.49 3.05 -7.11
N GLY A 83 -0.58 2.25 -6.97
CA GLY A 83 -0.95 1.21 -7.92
C GLY A 83 -0.03 -0.02 -7.95
N SER A 84 0.95 -0.12 -7.05
CA SER A 84 1.89 -1.24 -7.01
C SER A 84 1.31 -2.50 -6.38
N ARG A 85 1.96 -3.63 -6.67
CA ARG A 85 1.59 -4.94 -6.14
C ARG A 85 2.78 -5.57 -5.42
N PHE A 86 2.53 -6.11 -4.23
CA PHE A 86 3.52 -6.83 -3.44
C PHE A 86 3.05 -8.27 -3.25
N ILE A 87 3.87 -9.22 -3.68
CA ILE A 87 3.56 -10.65 -3.68
C ILE A 87 4.68 -11.37 -2.93
N ASN A 88 4.34 -12.00 -1.81
CA ASN A 88 5.27 -12.75 -0.94
C ASN A 88 6.49 -11.93 -0.50
N CYS A 89 6.32 -10.63 -0.28
CA CYS A 89 7.39 -9.75 0.17
C CYS A 89 7.50 -9.72 1.70
N ASN A 90 8.72 -9.59 2.20
CA ASN A 90 9.02 -9.56 3.63
C ASN A 90 9.34 -8.12 4.09
N PHE A 91 8.53 -7.58 5.01
CA PHE A 91 8.70 -6.24 5.60
C PHE A 91 9.13 -6.26 7.08
N ASP A 92 9.68 -7.38 7.57
CA ASP A 92 10.06 -7.54 8.98
C ASP A 92 11.02 -6.43 9.46
N GLY A 93 10.59 -5.68 10.48
CA GLY A 93 11.33 -4.55 11.03
C GLY A 93 11.53 -3.36 10.09
N ALA A 94 10.83 -3.31 8.95
CA ALA A 94 10.85 -2.15 8.06
C ALA A 94 10.31 -0.90 8.77
N LYS A 95 10.75 0.27 8.30
CA LYS A 95 10.18 1.56 8.72
C LYS A 95 9.65 2.26 7.49
N ILE A 96 8.45 2.79 7.57
CA ILE A 96 7.79 3.44 6.44
C ILE A 96 7.27 4.79 6.91
N GLN A 97 7.69 5.86 6.24
CA GLN A 97 7.29 7.23 6.57
C GLN A 97 7.03 8.02 5.29
N HIS A 98 5.98 8.85 5.32
CA HIS A 98 5.61 9.75 4.24
C HIS A 98 5.47 9.03 2.88
N SER A 99 5.03 7.77 2.86
CA SER A 99 4.99 6.96 1.64
C SER A 99 3.55 6.64 1.26
N ASP A 100 3.25 6.64 -0.04
CA ASP A 100 1.89 6.48 -0.56
C ASP A 100 1.63 5.03 -1.00
N PHE A 101 0.55 4.44 -0.49
CA PHE A 101 0.10 3.09 -0.82
C PHE A 101 -1.28 3.07 -1.50
N ILE A 102 -1.62 4.16 -2.17
CA ILE A 102 -2.90 4.31 -2.86
C ILE A 102 -3.00 3.23 -3.96
N TYR A 103 -4.15 2.53 -4.02
CA TYR A 103 -4.38 1.41 -4.96
C TYR A 103 -3.38 0.25 -4.86
N CYS A 104 -2.58 0.16 -3.79
CA CYS A 104 -1.68 -0.97 -3.60
C CYS A 104 -2.45 -2.26 -3.31
N LYS A 105 -1.84 -3.40 -3.68
CA LYS A 105 -2.31 -4.73 -3.30
C LYS A 105 -1.17 -5.57 -2.72
N PHE A 106 -1.46 -6.21 -1.59
CA PHE A 106 -0.58 -7.12 -0.87
C PHE A 106 -1.14 -8.55 -0.95
N CYS A 107 -0.27 -9.53 -1.13
CA CYS A 107 -0.62 -10.95 -1.15
C CYS A 107 0.57 -11.75 -0.60
N GLY A 108 0.37 -12.49 0.48
CA GLY A 108 1.47 -13.17 1.18
C GLY A 108 2.44 -12.21 1.87
N CYS A 109 1.98 -10.99 2.22
CA CYS A 109 2.83 -9.96 2.83
C CYS A 109 2.26 -9.55 4.19
N PHE A 110 3.05 -9.66 5.26
CA PHE A 110 2.70 -9.07 6.56
C PHE A 110 3.42 -7.74 6.75
N ILE A 111 2.66 -6.73 7.19
CA ILE A 111 3.17 -5.43 7.63
C ILE A 111 2.47 -5.10 8.95
N GLU A 112 3.23 -4.72 9.97
CA GLU A 112 2.65 -4.35 11.26
C GLU A 112 1.81 -3.07 11.13
N TYR A 113 0.67 -3.03 11.83
CA TYR A 113 -0.26 -1.91 11.77
C TYR A 113 0.40 -0.57 12.11
N GLU A 114 1.22 -0.55 13.16
CA GLU A 114 1.86 0.68 13.65
C GLU A 114 2.83 1.28 12.62
N ILE A 115 3.47 0.44 11.80
CA ILE A 115 4.37 0.88 10.73
C ILE A 115 3.55 1.55 9.61
N MET A 116 2.38 1.01 9.29
CA MET A 116 1.53 1.51 8.21
C MET A 116 0.66 2.70 8.63
N LEU A 117 0.34 2.86 9.91
CA LEU A 117 -0.66 3.82 10.42
C LEU A 117 -0.53 5.23 9.83
N ASN A 118 0.68 5.78 9.83
CA ASN A 118 0.95 7.14 9.34
C ASN A 118 1.02 7.26 7.80
N ASN A 119 0.90 6.15 7.09
CA ASN A 119 0.97 6.04 5.63
C ASN A 119 -0.36 5.56 5.03
N LEU A 120 -1.38 5.34 5.86
CA LEU A 120 -2.72 4.98 5.39
C LEU A 120 -3.33 6.14 4.58
N PRO A 121 -4.02 5.86 3.45
CA PRO A 121 -4.65 6.88 2.62
C PRO A 121 -5.56 7.83 3.40
N ASN A 122 -5.64 9.10 3.02
CA ASN A 122 -6.55 10.06 3.66
C ASN A 122 -8.00 9.87 3.19
N GLU A 123 -8.20 9.40 1.96
CA GLU A 123 -9.49 9.08 1.39
C GLU A 123 -10.05 7.79 2.01
N TYR A 124 -11.21 7.90 2.66
CA TYR A 124 -11.78 6.82 3.47
C TYR A 124 -12.09 5.55 2.66
N ASN A 125 -12.63 5.65 1.46
CA ASN A 125 -12.80 4.52 0.54
C ASN A 125 -11.48 3.81 0.19
N LEU A 126 -10.38 4.55 0.03
CA LEU A 126 -9.07 3.98 -0.30
C LEU A 126 -8.45 3.32 0.93
N ARG A 127 -8.56 3.98 2.09
CA ARG A 127 -8.15 3.45 3.38
C ARG A 127 -8.89 2.17 3.74
N GLU A 128 -10.21 2.13 3.56
CA GLU A 128 -11.02 0.93 3.79
C GLU A 128 -10.49 -0.24 2.95
N LYS A 129 -10.28 -0.03 1.64
CA LYS A 129 -9.81 -1.08 0.74
C LYS A 129 -8.43 -1.59 1.12
N LEU A 130 -7.48 -0.70 1.43
CA LEU A 130 -6.14 -1.08 1.83
C LEU A 130 -6.14 -1.83 3.17
N CYS A 131 -6.85 -1.33 4.18
CA CYS A 131 -6.96 -1.98 5.49
C CYS A 131 -7.67 -3.32 5.40
N ARG A 132 -8.68 -3.46 4.52
CA ARG A 132 -9.30 -4.76 4.24
C ARG A 132 -8.26 -5.76 3.75
N ASN A 133 -7.43 -5.37 2.77
CA ASN A 133 -6.39 -6.25 2.26
C ASN A 133 -5.38 -6.62 3.36
N LEU A 134 -4.82 -5.65 4.06
CA LEU A 134 -3.81 -5.89 5.11
C LEU A 134 -4.36 -6.66 6.30
N SER A 135 -5.66 -6.52 6.64
CA SER A 135 -6.30 -7.33 7.68
C SER A 135 -6.32 -8.81 7.30
N LEU A 136 -6.67 -9.13 6.05
CA LEU A 136 -6.67 -10.51 5.55
C LEU A 136 -5.25 -11.08 5.51
N GLU A 137 -4.26 -10.31 5.06
CA GLU A 137 -2.87 -10.78 5.06
C GLU A 137 -2.34 -11.02 6.48
N SER A 138 -2.70 -10.15 7.43
CA SER A 138 -2.34 -10.32 8.84
C SER A 138 -2.96 -11.59 9.42
N LEU A 139 -4.24 -11.84 9.12
CA LEU A 139 -4.94 -13.06 9.55
C LEU A 139 -4.31 -14.32 8.93
N ASN A 140 -4.05 -14.30 7.63
CA ASN A 140 -3.41 -15.42 6.91
C ASN A 140 -2.01 -15.72 7.46
N ALA A 141 -1.28 -14.69 7.90
CA ALA A 141 0.03 -14.84 8.52
C ALA A 141 -0.04 -15.19 10.03
N GLY A 142 -1.24 -15.27 10.63
CA GLY A 142 -1.43 -15.63 12.04
C GLY A 142 -1.24 -14.49 13.04
N TYR A 143 -1.20 -13.23 12.59
CA TYR A 143 -1.03 -12.05 13.43
C TYR A 143 -2.38 -11.45 13.85
N ASP A 144 -3.06 -12.10 14.80
CA ASP A 144 -4.40 -11.74 15.25
C ASP A 144 -4.54 -10.31 15.76
N ARG A 145 -3.49 -9.78 16.40
CA ARG A 145 -3.49 -8.40 16.94
C ARG A 145 -3.56 -7.38 15.81
N ASP A 146 -2.70 -7.51 14.81
CA ASP A 146 -2.64 -6.61 13.66
C ASP A 146 -3.86 -6.79 12.75
N TYR A 147 -4.33 -8.03 12.57
CA TYR A 147 -5.62 -8.31 11.94
C TYR A 147 -6.74 -7.45 12.55
N LYS A 148 -6.90 -7.49 13.88
CA LYS A 148 -7.95 -6.72 14.57
C LYS A 148 -7.78 -5.21 14.40
N LYS A 149 -6.55 -4.69 14.48
CA LYS A 149 -6.28 -3.26 14.28
C LYS A 149 -6.65 -2.80 12.87
N TYR A 150 -6.17 -3.49 11.84
CA TYR A 150 -6.55 -3.20 10.46
C TYR A 150 -8.04 -3.38 10.20
N PHE A 151 -8.66 -4.42 10.77
CA PHE A 151 -10.10 -4.66 10.63
C PHE A 151 -10.93 -3.53 11.24
N TYR A 152 -10.54 -3.04 12.43
CA TYR A 152 -11.21 -1.91 13.07
C TYR A 152 -11.05 -0.63 12.24
N GLU A 153 -9.84 -0.34 11.77
CA GLU A 153 -9.58 0.83 10.93
C GLU A 153 -10.34 0.76 9.59
N MET A 154 -10.42 -0.44 8.98
CA MET A 154 -11.26 -0.70 7.82
C MET A 154 -12.73 -0.37 8.11
N LYS A 155 -13.28 -0.86 9.22
CA LYS A 155 -14.68 -0.61 9.59
C LYS A 155 -14.96 0.87 9.84
N ASN A 156 -14.06 1.54 10.57
CA ASN A 156 -14.14 2.96 10.84
C ASN A 156 -14.11 3.79 9.55
N ALA A 157 -13.13 3.52 8.67
CA ALA A 157 -13.02 4.21 7.38
C ALA A 157 -14.26 3.99 6.51
N GLY A 158 -14.76 2.76 6.38
CA GLY A 158 -15.96 2.47 5.60
C GLY A 158 -17.22 3.13 6.16
N GLU A 159 -17.35 3.24 7.48
CA GLU A 159 -18.45 3.97 8.12
C GLU A 159 -18.39 5.48 7.78
N ILE A 160 -17.21 6.09 7.89
CA ILE A 160 -17.03 7.51 7.58
C ILE A 160 -17.24 7.78 6.08
N ASP A 161 -16.78 6.87 5.20
CA ASP A 161 -17.00 6.96 3.74
C ASP A 161 -18.49 6.95 3.39
N ASN A 162 -19.26 6.06 4.03
CA ASN A 162 -20.71 6.02 3.88
C ASN A 162 -21.35 7.33 4.36
N PHE A 163 -20.96 7.83 5.53
CA PHE A 163 -21.46 9.09 6.06
C PHE A 163 -21.20 10.27 5.11
N GLU A 164 -19.95 10.42 4.64
CA GLU A 164 -19.56 11.49 3.73
C GLU A 164 -20.26 11.39 2.37
N THR A 165 -20.67 10.18 1.95
CA THR A 165 -21.40 9.97 0.70
C THR A 165 -22.80 10.58 0.72
N PHE A 166 -23.59 10.41 1.80
CA PHE A 166 -24.98 10.90 1.86
C PHE A 166 -25.14 12.25 2.58
N ARG A 167 -24.10 12.77 3.22
CA ARG A 167 -24.12 14.05 3.92
C ARG A 167 -24.54 15.20 2.98
N LEU A 168 -25.27 16.18 3.53
CA LEU A 168 -25.81 17.33 2.79
C LEU A 168 -24.76 18.19 2.08
N ASN A 169 -23.59 18.39 2.71
CA ASN A 169 -22.48 19.20 2.17
C ASN A 169 -21.20 18.35 2.08
N PRO A 170 -21.10 17.46 1.08
CA PRO A 170 -20.02 16.49 1.04
C PRO A 170 -18.78 17.07 0.33
N LYS A 171 -17.61 16.47 0.57
CA LYS A 171 -16.36 16.84 -0.12
C LYS A 171 -16.48 16.61 -1.64
N SER A 172 -15.62 17.27 -2.42
CA SER A 172 -15.67 17.28 -3.90
C SER A 172 -15.90 15.89 -4.53
N TYR A 173 -15.11 14.89 -4.10
CA TYR A 173 -15.19 13.50 -4.57
C TYR A 173 -16.59 12.87 -4.43
N TYR A 174 -17.35 13.21 -3.39
CA TYR A 174 -18.66 12.62 -3.12
C TYR A 174 -19.83 13.37 -3.80
N LYS A 175 -19.59 14.58 -4.32
CA LYS A 175 -20.65 15.35 -5.00
C LYS A 175 -21.18 14.66 -6.26
N GLN A 176 -20.32 13.89 -6.92
CA GLN A 176 -20.66 13.13 -8.13
C GLN A 176 -21.47 11.85 -7.87
N LYS A 177 -21.78 11.54 -6.60
CA LYS A 177 -22.53 10.33 -6.23
C LYS A 177 -24.01 10.43 -6.56
N THR A 178 -24.54 9.37 -7.15
CA THR A 178 -25.94 9.24 -7.54
C THR A 178 -26.86 9.17 -6.32
N ILE A 179 -28.16 9.43 -6.52
CA ILE A 179 -29.17 9.30 -5.46
C ILE A 179 -29.20 7.87 -4.90
N SER A 180 -29.07 6.87 -5.78
CA SER A 180 -29.03 5.45 -5.38
C SER A 180 -27.83 5.17 -4.46
N GLU A 181 -26.63 5.62 -4.82
CA GLU A 181 -25.44 5.48 -3.97
C GLU A 181 -25.61 6.15 -2.62
N LYS A 182 -26.24 7.33 -2.57
CA LYS A 182 -26.51 8.05 -1.30
C LYS A 182 -27.47 7.29 -0.40
N ILE A 183 -28.57 6.75 -0.95
CA ILE A 183 -29.53 5.95 -0.19
C ILE A 183 -28.86 4.68 0.36
N MET A 184 -28.08 3.98 -0.48
CA MET A 184 -27.35 2.78 -0.06
C MET A 184 -26.35 3.08 1.05
N ALA A 185 -25.59 4.16 0.93
CA ALA A 185 -24.64 4.60 1.94
C ALA A 185 -25.33 4.96 3.28
N PHE A 186 -26.49 5.61 3.22
CA PHE A 186 -27.28 5.92 4.43
C PHE A 186 -27.68 4.65 5.18
N PHE A 187 -28.24 3.66 4.48
CA PHE A 187 -28.60 2.40 5.12
C PHE A 187 -27.38 1.65 5.66
N ALA A 188 -26.28 1.58 4.90
CA ALA A 188 -25.04 0.95 5.33
C ALA A 188 -24.49 1.57 6.63
N TYR A 189 -24.53 2.91 6.74
CA TYR A 189 -24.17 3.64 7.95
C TYR A 189 -25.11 3.34 9.13
N CYS A 190 -26.43 3.34 8.91
CA CYS A 190 -27.37 3.00 9.98
C CYS A 190 -27.15 1.58 10.51
N PHE A 191 -26.90 0.61 9.63
CA PHE A 191 -26.60 -0.77 10.04
C PHE A 191 -25.27 -0.88 10.79
N SER A 192 -24.23 -0.13 10.41
CA SER A 192 -22.95 -0.17 11.15
C SER A 192 -23.13 0.28 12.61
N LYS A 193 -24.02 1.23 12.88
CA LYS A 193 -24.33 1.71 14.24
C LYS A 193 -25.10 0.73 15.11
N GLN A 194 -25.94 -0.11 14.53
CA GLN A 194 -26.73 -1.11 15.29
C GLN A 194 -25.85 -2.23 15.87
N HIS A 195 -24.72 -2.54 15.24
CA HIS A 195 -23.80 -3.58 15.71
C HIS A 195 -22.84 -3.11 16.83
N PHE A 196 -22.77 -1.81 17.12
CA PHE A 196 -21.96 -1.27 18.22
C PHE A 196 -22.65 -1.30 19.59
N THR A 197 -23.94 -1.65 19.67
CA THR A 197 -24.70 -1.72 20.93
C THR A 197 -24.78 -3.13 21.54
N SER A 198 -24.01 -4.10 21.03
CA SER A 198 -24.08 -5.52 21.43
C SER A 198 -22.73 -6.18 21.74
N PHE A 199 -21.78 -5.42 22.30
CA PHE A 199 -20.58 -5.95 22.96
C PHE A 199 -20.36 -5.28 24.32
#